data_AF-X1EVV9-F1
#
_entry.id   AF-X1EVV9-F1
#
_cell.length_a   1.000
_cell.length_b   1.000
_cell.length_c   1.000
_cell.angle_alpha   90.00
_cell.angle_beta   90.00
_cell.angle_gamma   90.00
#
_symmetry.space_group_name_H-M   'P 1'
#
loop_
_entity.id
_entity.type
_entity.pdbx_description
1 polymer ?
#
loop_
_entity_poly.entity_id
_entity_poly.type
_entity_poly.pdbx_seq_one_letter_code
_entity_poly.pdbx_strand_id
1 'polypeptide(L)'
;MRNKILSNKAYPVVFLAVIVIVSVILLMVVNSITLPIVKNTQVEEIKNTLRSIFPEMSQYELEDEVYIIYQDGEKTGYAFIASG
;
A
#
# COMPACT_ATOMS: atom_id res chain seq x y z
N MET A 1 4.72 1.60 49.02
CA MET A 1 3.43 1.16 48.44
C MET A 1 3.51 0.64 46.98
N ARG A 2 4.71 0.45 46.40
CA ARG A 2 4.91 0.00 44.99
C ARG A 2 4.94 -1.53 44.78
N ASN A 3 5.22 -2.31 45.83
CA ASN A 3 5.56 -3.74 45.67
C ASN A 3 4.34 -4.69 45.75
N LYS A 4 3.13 -4.18 45.98
CA LYS A 4 1.93 -5.04 46.13
C LYS A 4 1.27 -5.40 44.80
N ILE A 5 1.56 -4.63 43.74
CA ILE A 5 0.97 -4.81 42.40
C ILE A 5 1.70 -5.92 41.62
N LEU A 6 3.03 -6.01 41.80
CA LEU A 6 3.90 -6.98 41.14
C LEU A 6 3.85 -8.41 41.74
N SER A 7 3.28 -8.55 42.95
CA SER A 7 3.20 -9.83 43.67
C SER A 7 1.90 -10.60 43.40
N ASN A 8 0.98 -10.02 42.61
CA ASN A 8 -0.27 -10.69 42.25
C ASN A 8 -0.07 -11.52 40.98
N LYS A 9 -0.44 -12.81 41.00
CA LYS A 9 -0.34 -13.76 39.86
C LYS A 9 -0.96 -13.23 38.56
N ALA A 10 -1.90 -12.28 38.65
CA ALA A 10 -2.56 -11.67 37.50
C ALA A 10 -1.72 -10.60 36.77
N TYR A 11 -0.73 -9.98 37.43
CA TYR A 11 0.11 -8.93 36.83
C TYR A 11 0.85 -9.35 35.55
N PRO A 12 1.56 -10.49 35.51
CA PRO A 12 2.26 -10.92 34.29
C PRO A 12 1.31 -11.19 33.12
N VAL A 13 0.07 -11.64 33.39
CA VAL A 13 -0.94 -11.90 32.37
C VAL A 13 -1.45 -10.60 31.75
N VAL A 14 -1.75 -9.60 32.58
CA VAL A 14 -2.19 -8.28 32.11
C VAL A 14 -1.07 -7.57 31.34
N PHE A 15 0.17 -7.68 31.82
CA PHE A 15 1.33 -7.08 31.13
C PHE A 15 1.55 -7.69 29.74
N LEU A 16 1.44 -9.02 29.62
CA LEU A 16 1.53 -9.70 28.34
C LEU A 16 0.40 -9.24 27.39
N ALA A 17 -0.84 -9.15 27.88
CA ALA A 17 -1.97 -8.70 27.07
C ALA A 17 -1.76 -7.28 26.52
N VAL A 18 -1.22 -6.36 27.32
CA VAL A 18 -0.87 -5.00 26.88
C VAL A 18 0.18 -5.04 25.78
N ILE A 19 1.23 -5.85 25.91
CA ILE A 19 2.26 -5.99 24.88
C ILE A 19 1.65 -6.49 23.57
N VAL A 20 0.84 -7.54 23.62
CA VAL A 20 0.17 -8.10 22.43
C VAL A 20 -0.70 -7.04 21.74
N ILE A 21 -1.49 -6.29 22.50
CA ILE A 21 -2.33 -5.21 21.96
C ILE A 21 -1.47 -4.15 21.28
N VAL A 22 -0.39 -3.70 21.91
CA VAL A 22 0.52 -2.71 21.33
C VAL A 22 1.17 -3.23 20.04
N SER A 23 1.58 -4.49 19.99
CA SER A 23 2.14 -5.11 18.78
C SER A 23 1.12 -5.16 17.63
N VAL A 24 -0.14 -5.53 17.91
CA VAL A 24 -1.20 -5.55 16.89
C VAL A 24 -1.50 -4.15 16.37
N ILE A 25 -1.56 -3.15 17.25
CA ILE A 25 -1.76 -1.74 16.87
C ILE A 25 -0.61 -1.26 15.99
N LEU A 26 0.64 -1.54 16.37
CA LEU A 26 1.81 -1.16 15.57
C LEU A 26 1.77 -1.80 14.18
N LEU A 27 1.44 -3.10 14.10
CA LEU A 27 1.33 -3.81 12.83
C LEU A 27 0.23 -3.20 11.95
N MET A 28 -0.91 -2.87 12.53
CA MET A 28 -2.03 -2.24 11.83
C MET A 28 -1.67 -0.83 11.32
N VAL A 29 -0.97 -0.04 12.12
CA VAL A 29 -0.50 1.30 11.74
C VAL A 29 0.53 1.21 10.62
N VAL A 30 1.53 0.33 10.74
CA VAL A 30 2.52 0.11 9.68
C VAL A 30 1.82 -0.30 8.39
N ASN A 31 0.91 -1.27 8.45
CA ASN A 31 0.15 -1.69 7.27
C ASN A 31 -0.69 -0.55 6.69
N SER A 32 -1.36 0.25 7.53
CA SER A 32 -2.19 1.39 7.11
C SER A 32 -1.39 2.55 6.53
N ILE A 33 -0.13 2.73 6.93
CA ILE A 33 0.77 3.77 6.37
C ILE A 33 1.43 3.25 5.08
N THR A 34 1.82 1.98 5.05
CA THR A 34 2.45 1.37 3.88
C THR A 34 1.46 1.19 2.72
N LEU A 35 0.19 0.89 2.99
CA LEU A 35 -0.85 0.72 1.96
C LEU A 35 -1.02 1.93 1.01
N PRO A 36 -1.16 3.19 1.48
CA PRO A 36 -1.28 4.35 0.59
C PRO A 36 0.03 4.68 -0.13
N ILE A 37 1.19 4.47 0.52
CA ILE A 37 2.50 4.70 -0.09
C ILE A 37 2.73 3.72 -1.24
N VAL A 38 2.48 2.43 -1.03
CA VAL A 38 2.66 1.39 -2.06
C VAL A 38 1.68 1.55 -3.21
N LYS A 39 0.45 2.01 -2.97
CA LYS A 39 -0.51 2.28 -4.05
C LYS A 39 -0.11 3.48 -4.90
N ASN A 40 0.35 4.57 -4.28
CA ASN A 40 0.78 5.76 -5.02
C ASN A 40 2.07 5.49 -5.80
N THR A 41 3.04 4.79 -5.21
CA THR A 41 4.28 4.43 -5.91
C THR A 41 4.04 3.53 -7.12
N GLN A 42 3.18 2.51 -7.01
CA GLN A 42 2.87 1.65 -8.16
C GLN A 42 2.18 2.41 -9.29
N VAL A 43 1.25 3.31 -8.98
CA VAL A 43 0.57 4.13 -10.00
C VAL A 43 1.54 5.11 -10.67
N GLU A 44 2.47 5.69 -9.90
CA GLU A 44 3.51 6.58 -10.45
C GLU A 44 4.51 5.81 -11.32
N GLU A 45 4.94 4.62 -10.90
CA GLU A 45 5.82 3.76 -11.69
C GLU A 45 5.18 3.39 -13.03
N ILE A 46 3.94 2.90 -13.02
CA ILE A 46 3.20 2.56 -14.24
C ILE A 46 3.06 3.79 -15.14
N LYS A 47 2.68 4.94 -14.59
CA LYS A 47 2.55 6.20 -15.34
C LYS A 47 3.88 6.63 -15.96
N ASN A 48 4.99 6.48 -15.24
CA ASN A 48 6.32 6.82 -15.74
C ASN A 48 6.76 5.87 -16.86
N THR A 49 6.50 4.57 -16.71
CA THR A 49 6.76 3.57 -17.75
C THR A 49 5.94 3.87 -19.01
N LEU A 50 4.64 4.13 -18.86
CA LEU A 50 3.78 4.49 -19.99
C LEU A 50 4.26 5.77 -20.67
N ARG A 51 4.64 6.81 -19.93
CA ARG A 51 5.22 8.05 -20.50
C ARG A 51 6.55 7.82 -21.20
N SER A 52 7.37 6.88 -20.74
CA SER A 52 8.63 6.55 -21.41
C SER A 52 8.40 5.88 -22.77
N ILE A 53 7.30 5.14 -22.94
CA ILE A 53 6.97 4.42 -24.18
C ILE A 53 6.12 5.32 -25.10
N PHE A 54 5.19 6.07 -24.52
CA PHE A 54 4.26 6.98 -25.19
C PHE A 54 4.45 8.41 -24.65
N PRO A 55 5.51 9.13 -25.07
CA PRO A 55 5.82 10.46 -24.55
C PRO A 55 4.74 11.50 -24.85
N GLU A 56 4.00 11.33 -25.94
CA GLU A 56 2.90 12.21 -26.36
C GLU A 56 1.54 11.84 -25.74
N MET A 57 1.51 10.92 -24.78
CA MET A 57 0.28 10.51 -24.09
C MET A 57 -0.30 11.67 -23.26
N SER A 58 -1.56 11.99 -23.50
CA SER A 58 -2.32 12.95 -22.67
C SER A 58 -2.96 12.28 -21.46
N GLN A 59 -3.53 11.09 -21.65
CA GLN A 59 -4.21 10.32 -20.62
C GLN A 59 -4.14 8.82 -20.88
N TYR A 60 -4.44 8.02 -19.86
CA TYR A 60 -4.58 6.58 -19.98
C TYR A 60 -5.77 6.09 -19.17
N GLU A 61 -6.41 5.03 -19.63
CA GLU A 61 -7.46 4.32 -18.91
C GLU A 61 -7.07 2.85 -18.75
N LEU A 62 -7.52 2.22 -17.67
CA LEU A 62 -7.32 0.79 -17.43
C LEU A 62 -8.67 0.08 -17.60
N GLU A 63 -8.77 -0.76 -18.63
CA GLU A 63 -9.96 -1.53 -18.96
C GLU A 63 -9.55 -3.01 -19.11
N ASP A 64 -10.16 -3.92 -18.34
CA ASP A 64 -9.87 -5.36 -18.37
C ASP A 64 -8.37 -5.73 -18.37
N GLU A 65 -7.60 -5.10 -17.47
CA GLU A 65 -6.14 -5.29 -17.31
C GLU A 65 -5.27 -4.72 -18.45
N VAL A 66 -5.88 -4.07 -19.43
CA VAL A 66 -5.20 -3.38 -20.52
C VAL A 66 -5.23 -1.87 -20.30
N TYR A 67 -4.06 -1.25 -20.36
CA TYR A 67 -3.90 0.19 -20.33
C TYR A 67 -4.12 0.74 -21.75
N ILE A 68 -5.20 1.49 -21.95
CA ILE A 68 -5.53 2.19 -23.19
C ILE A 68 -4.89 3.59 -23.12
N ILE A 69 -4.01 3.89 -24.07
CA ILE A 69 -3.33 5.19 -24.17
C ILE A 69 -4.10 6.10 -25.10
N TYR A 70 -4.29 7.35 -24.69
CA TYR A 70 -4.90 8.40 -25.51
C TYR A 70 -3.93 9.57 -25.73
N GLN A 71 -4.07 10.20 -26.89
CA GLN A 71 -3.42 11.45 -27.28
C GLN A 71 -4.49 12.35 -27.89
N ASP A 72 -4.63 13.58 -27.41
CA ASP A 72 -5.63 14.55 -27.89
C ASP A 72 -7.08 14.03 -27.94
N GLY A 73 -7.41 13.04 -27.12
CA GLY A 73 -8.74 12.41 -27.07
C GLY A 73 -8.92 11.21 -28.01
N GLU A 74 -7.93 10.88 -28.83
CA GLU A 74 -7.92 9.69 -29.69
C GLU A 74 -7.13 8.54 -29.06
N LYS A 75 -7.61 7.30 -29.25
CA LYS A 75 -6.92 6.09 -28.80
C LYS A 75 -5.69 5.84 -29.69
N THR A 76 -4.50 5.81 -29.10
CA THR A 76 -3.24 5.64 -29.87
C THR A 76 -2.57 4.30 -29.65
N GLY A 77 -2.87 3.62 -28.54
CA GLY A 77 -2.16 2.40 -28.19
C GLY A 77 -2.78 1.63 -27.04
N TYR A 78 -2.28 0.41 -26.87
CA TYR A 78 -2.63 -0.51 -25.81
C TYR A 78 -1.33 -1.00 -25.16
N ALA A 79 -1.31 -1.06 -23.84
CA ALA A 79 -0.23 -1.65 -23.07
C ALA A 79 -0.81 -2.63 -22.05
N PHE A 80 -0.08 -3.69 -21.74
CA PHE A 80 -0.47 -4.67 -20.73
C PHE A 80 0.78 -5.10 -19.96
N ILE A 81 0.60 -5.49 -18.71
CA ILE A 81 1.69 -6.00 -17.88
C ILE A 81 1.78 -7.52 -18.15
N ALA A 82 2.87 -7.95 -18.78
CA ALA A 82 3.15 -9.37 -18.96
C ALA A 82 3.87 -9.91 -17.72
N SER A 83 3.36 -11.00 -17.14
CA SER A 83 4.05 -11.78 -16.11
C SER A 83 4.33 -13.17 -16.67
N GLY A 84 5.58 -13.62 -16.55
CA GLY A 84 6.06 -14.94 -16.98
C GLY A 84 7.05 -15.51 -16.00
#